data_AF-A0A6I2L6F0-F1
#
_entry.id   AF-A0A6I2L6F0-F1
#
_cell.length_a   1.000
_cell.length_b   1.000
_cell.length_c   1.000
_cell.angle_alpha   90.00
_cell.angle_beta   90.00
_cell.angle_gamma   90.00
#
_symmetry.space_group_name_H-M   'P 1'
#
loop_
_entity.id
_entity.type
_entity.pdbx_description
1 polymer ?
#
loop_
_entity_poly.entity_id
_entity_poly.type
_entity_poly.pdbx_seq_one_letter_code
_entity_poly.pdbx_strand_id
1 'polypeptide(L)' 'MKMTIVTDVDGNVLGAVQGHCLSEHKDGVEASVSFAPGHATYMVEVDDDMSTIDDVDEFQQRLRHHLQQHQQQTQQQQP' A
#
# COMPACT_ATOMS: atom_id res chain seq x y z
N MET A 1 3.44 -5.08 10.88
CA MET A 1 3.26 -3.62 10.67
C MET A 1 2.23 -3.37 9.56
N LYS A 2 1.46 -2.27 9.58
CA LYS A 2 0.61 -1.88 8.43
C LYS A 2 1.32 -0.88 7.54
N MET A 3 1.34 -1.16 6.23
CA MET A 3 1.89 -0.28 5.20
C MET A 3 0.82 0.03 4.16
N THR A 4 0.84 1.24 3.63
CA THR A 4 0.06 1.62 2.46
C THR A 4 0.96 1.56 1.23
N ILE A 5 0.72 0.62 0.32
CA ILE A 5 1.43 0.52 -0.96
C ILE A 5 0.75 1.41 -1.98
N VAL A 6 1.54 2.16 -2.74
CA VAL A 6 1.08 3.06 -3.81
C VAL A 6 1.52 2.48 -5.13
N THR A 7 0.59 2.41 -6.09
CA THR A 7 0.87 1.94 -7.45
C THR A 7 0.40 2.93 -8.50
N ASP A 8 0.98 2.85 -9.71
CA ASP A 8 0.47 3.53 -10.90
C ASP A 8 -0.70 2.77 -11.56
N VAL A 9 -1.19 3.31 -12.67
CA VAL A 9 -2.29 2.74 -13.46
C VAL A 9 -2.00 1.35 -14.03
N ASP A 10 -0.73 0.99 -14.18
CA ASP A 10 -0.27 -0.30 -14.71
C ASP A 10 0.02 -1.31 -13.58
N GLY A 11 -0.21 -0.91 -12.32
CA GLY A 11 0.03 -1.72 -11.14
C GLY A 11 1.50 -1.88 -10.78
N ASN A 12 2.36 -0.97 -11.23
CA ASN A 12 3.75 -0.91 -10.78
C ASN A 12 3.81 -0.25 -9.41
N VAL A 13 4.61 -0.81 -8.51
CA VAL A 13 4.78 -0.27 -7.15
C VAL A 13 5.67 0.98 -7.22
N LEU A 14 5.10 2.11 -6.82
CA LEU A 14 5.81 3.40 -6.77
C LEU A 14 6.41 3.69 -5.40
N GLY A 15 5.80 3.14 -4.34
CA GLY A 15 6.29 3.33 -2.98
C GLY A 15 5.41 2.70 -1.92
N ALA A 16 5.88 2.80 -0.68
CA ALA A 16 5.18 2.34 0.50
C ALA A 16 5.22 3.42 1.59
N VAL A 17 4.07 3.72 2.18
CA VAL A 17 3.93 4.66 3.29
C VAL A 17 3.70 3.85 4.57
N GLN A 18 4.56 4.07 5.56
CA GLN A 18 4.39 3.47 6.88
C GLN A 18 3.23 4.12 7.62
N GLY A 19 2.32 3.30 8.13
CA GLY A 19 1.17 3.75 8.91
C GLY A 19 -0.17 3.49 8.24
N HIS A 20 -1.21 3.51 9.08
CA HIS A 20 -2.58 3.22 8.70
C HIS A 20 -3.39 4.48 8.37
N CYS A 21 -2.90 5.65 8.76
CA CYS A 21 -3.61 6.92 8.66
C CYS A 21 -2.88 7.80 7.65
N LEU A 22 -3.51 8.01 6.49
CA LEU A 22 -3.04 8.97 5.48
C LEU A 22 -3.39 10.42 5.85
N SER A 23 -4.03 10.64 7.01
CA SER A 23 -4.24 11.95 7.60
C SER A 23 -4.02 11.90 9.11
N GLU A 24 -3.52 12.99 9.67
CA GLU A 24 -3.39 13.19 11.12
C GLU A 24 -3.81 14.61 11.47
N HIS A 25 -4.57 14.76 12.55
CA HIS A 25 -4.93 16.05 13.11
C HIS A 25 -4.29 16.21 14.49
N LYS A 26 -3.45 17.23 14.67
CA LYS A 26 -2.76 17.49 15.94
C LYS A 26 -2.61 18.98 16.18
N ASP A 27 -2.96 19.41 17.39
CA ASP A 27 -2.86 20.81 17.84
C ASP A 27 -3.52 21.83 16.90
N GLY A 28 -4.64 21.46 16.27
CA GLY A 28 -5.37 22.31 15.33
C GLY A 28 -4.83 22.30 13.90
N VAL A 29 -3.80 21.51 13.60
CA VAL A 29 -3.22 21.34 12.27
C VAL A 29 -3.58 19.96 11.72
N GLU A 30 -4.08 19.92 10.49
CA GLU A 30 -4.30 18.70 9.73
C GLU A 30 -3.22 18.50 8.68
N ALA A 31 -2.55 17.35 8.71
CA ALA A 31 -1.64 16.89 7.67
C ALA A 31 -2.28 15.70 6.96
N SER A 32 -2.31 15.71 5.63
CA SER A 32 -2.80 14.59 4.83
C SER A 32 -1.90 14.30 3.64
N VAL A 33 -1.80 13.01 3.31
CA VAL A 33 -1.14 12.49 2.13
C VAL A 33 -2.23 12.18 1.12
N SER A 34 -2.13 12.81 -0.05
CA SER A 34 -3.02 12.55 -1.19
C SER A 34 -2.20 12.11 -2.38
N PHE A 35 -2.78 11.24 -3.18
CA PHE A 35 -2.14 10.72 -4.39
C PHE A 35 -2.88 11.28 -5.61
N ALA A 36 -2.11 11.61 -6.65
CA ALA A 36 -2.67 12.15 -7.88
C ALA A 36 -3.62 11.13 -8.55
N PRO A 37 -4.59 11.58 -9.37
CA PRO A 37 -5.45 10.67 -10.13
C PRO A 37 -4.64 9.62 -10.91
N GLY A 38 -5.15 8.40 -10.98
CA GLY A 38 -4.47 7.26 -11.60
C GLY A 38 -3.58 6.44 -10.66
N HIS A 39 -3.43 6.86 -9.40
CA HIS A 39 -2.76 6.06 -8.39
C HIS A 39 -3.74 5.22 -7.58
N ALA A 40 -3.37 3.98 -7.26
CA ALA A 40 -4.11 3.13 -6.34
C ALA A 40 -3.31 2.90 -5.06
N THR A 41 -4.01 2.93 -3.92
CA THR A 41 -3.44 2.69 -2.59
C THR A 41 -3.98 1.40 -2.00
N TYR A 42 -3.09 0.56 -1.47
CA TYR A 42 -3.45 -0.71 -0.85
C TYR A 42 -2.90 -0.79 0.56
N MET A 43 -3.77 -1.04 1.53
CA MET A 43 -3.33 -1.32 2.89
C MET A 43 -3.00 -2.81 3.00
N VAL A 44 -1.76 -3.10 3.36
CA VAL A 44 -1.26 -4.46 3.57
C VAL A 44 -0.66 -4.59 4.95
N GLU A 45 -0.88 -5.74 5.58
CA GLU A 45 -0.13 -6.14 6.77
C GLU A 45 1.17 -6.77 6.29
N VAL A 46 2.28 -6.16 6.70
CA VAL A 46 3.64 -6.55 6.36
C VAL A 46 4.33 -7.03 7.62
N ASP A 47 4.91 -8.22 7.60
CA ASP A 47 5.83 -8.64 8.66
C ASP A 47 7.10 -7.78 8.61
N ASP A 48 7.58 -7.36 9.79
CA ASP A 48 8.70 -6.41 9.93
C ASP A 48 10.07 -7.05 9.67
N ASP A 49 10.09 -8.33 9.28
CA ASP A 49 11.33 -9.07 9.03
C ASP A 49 11.77 -8.98 7.56
N MET A 50 12.38 -7.86 7.21
CA MET A 50 13.00 -7.66 5.90
C MET A 50 14.27 -8.52 5.68
N SER A 51 14.76 -9.22 6.71
CA SER A 51 15.91 -10.14 6.54
C SER A 51 15.55 -11.40 5.74
N THR A 52 14.26 -11.62 5.51
CA THR A 52 13.72 -12.70 4.68
C THR A 52 13.69 -12.39 3.18
N ILE A 53 14.06 -11.16 2.77
CA ILE A 53 14.11 -10.75 1.37
C ILE A 53 15.52 -11.02 0.86
N ASP A 54 15.70 -12.11 0.12
CA ASP A 54 16.93 -12.54 -0.52
C ASP A 54 17.00 -12.15 -2.01
N ASP A 55 15.84 -12.05 -2.68
CA ASP A 55 15.69 -11.60 -4.07
C ASP A 55 14.63 -10.49 -4.19
N VAL A 56 15.06 -9.35 -4.74
CA VAL A 56 14.20 -8.17 -4.92
C VAL A 56 13.14 -8.39 -6.00
N ASP A 57 13.47 -9.10 -7.09
CA ASP A 57 12.56 -9.34 -8.19
C ASP A 57 11.47 -10.35 -7.79
N GLU A 58 11.84 -11.40 -7.05
CA GLU A 58 10.89 -12.35 -6.48
C GLU A 58 9.92 -11.66 -5.51
N PHE A 59 10.45 -10.81 -4.62
CA PHE A 59 9.63 -10.04 -3.69
C PHE A 59 8.63 -9.13 -4.41
N GLN A 60 9.07 -8.41 -5.45
CA GLN A 60 8.18 -7.58 -6.25
C GLN A 60 7.08 -8.39 -6.95
N GLN A 61 7.40 -9.56 -7.49
CA GLN A 61 6.39 -10.45 -8.10
C GLN A 61 5.38 -10.95 -7.08
N ARG A 62 5.83 -11.41 -5.91
CA ARG A 62 4.96 -11.85 -4.81
C ARG A 62 4.06 -10.74 -4.33
N LEU A 63 4.59 -9.52 -4.17
CA LEU A 63 3.83 -8.35 -3.77
C LEU A 63 2.76 -8.00 -4.81
N ARG A 64 3.10 -7.94 -6.10
CA ARG A 64 2.10 -7.69 -7.18
C ARG A 64 0.99 -8.73 -7.16
N HIS A 65 1.32 -10.00 -6.99
CA HIS A 65 0.31 -11.07 -6.91
C HIS A 65 -0.60 -10.90 -5.70
N HIS A 66 -0.03 -10.58 -4.53
CA HIS A 66 -0.78 -10.32 -3.30
C HIS A 66 -1.73 -9.13 -3.45
N LEU A 67 -1.28 -8.02 -4.06
CA LEU A 67 -2.11 -6.84 -4.30
C LEU A 67 -3.30 -7.12 -5.23
N GLN A 68 -3.11 -7.96 -6.27
CA GLN A 68 -4.18 -8.39 -7.17
C GLN A 68 -5.26 -9.22 -6.46
N GLN A 69 -4.87 -10.04 -5.48
CA GLN A 69 -5.82 -10.80 -4.65
C GLN A 69 -6.61 -9.86 -3.72
N HIS A 70 -5.96 -8.84 -3.17
CA HIS A 70 -6.61 -7.83 -2.33
C HIS A 70 -7.62 -6.97 -3.09
N GLN A 71 -7.35 -6.59 -4.35
CA GLN A 71 -8.30 -5.85 -5.19
C GLN A 71 -9.63 -6.57 -5.36
N GLN A 72 -9.62 -7.90 -5.49
CA GLN A 72 -10.84 -8.70 -5.63
C GLN A 72 -11.69 -8.72 -4.35
N GLN A 73 -11.06 -8.57 -3.18
CA GLN A 73 -11.77 -8.54 -1.89
C GLN A 73 -12.30 -7.15 -1.55
N THR A 74 -11.58 -6.07 -1.88
CA THR A 74 -12.05 -4.70 -1.56
C THR A 74 -13.25 -4.28 -2.41
N GLN A 75 -13.41 -4.87 -3.59
CA GLN A 75 -14.54 -4.61 -4.49
C GLN A 75 -15.85 -5.31 -4.07
N GLN A 76 -15.81 -6.24 -3.10
CA GLN A 76 -16.99 -6.89 -2.52
C GLN A 76 -17.48 -6.22 -1.22
N GLN A 77 -16.82 -5.14 -0.76
CA GLN A 77 -17.18 -4.43 0.47
C GLN A 77 -17.59 -2.96 0.26
N GLN A 78 -17.96 -2.57 -0.95
CA GLN A 78 -18.67 -1.30 -1.17
C GLN A 78 -20.19 -1.53 -1.16
N PRO A 79 -20.94 -0.94 -0.22
CA PRO A 79 -22.39 -0.75 -0.36
C PRO A 79 -22.73 0.30 -1.44
#